data_AF-A0A1G9Z0E1-F1
#
_entry.id   AF-A0A1G9Z0E1-F1
#
_cell.length_a   1.000
_cell.length_b   1.000
_cell.length_c   1.000
_cell.angle_alpha   90.00
_cell.angle_beta   90.00
_cell.angle_gamma   90.00
#
_symmetry.space_group_name_H-M   'P 1'
#
loop_
_entity.id
_entity.type
_entity.pdbx_description
1 polymer ?
#
loop_
_entity_poly.entity_id
_entity_poly.type
_entity_poly.pdbx_seq_one_letter_code
_entity_poly.pdbx_strand_id
1 'polypeptide(L)'
;HRAVQTIVAEYNRISASLAETPKDHRPRFTRIDDQTFDPFDWDLCFLLGTRYAPKLWQPVLRGHAVTGDIVAPIRKLGETKRKATRQDAAEVAEALANIRTYFMPKRAKQKF
;
A
#
# COMPACT_ATOMS: atom_id res chain seq x y z
N HIS A 1 2.70 -24.44 11.95
CA HIS A 1 1.28 -24.11 11.71
C HIS A 1 0.92 -22.67 12.09
N ARG A 2 1.18 -22.23 13.34
CA ARG A 2 0.81 -20.88 13.84
C ARG A 2 1.34 -19.70 13.00
N ALA A 3 2.60 -19.73 12.58
CA ALA A 3 3.20 -18.64 11.78
C ALA A 3 2.48 -18.43 10.43
N VAL A 4 2.15 -19.54 9.74
CA VAL A 4 1.39 -19.49 8.48
C VAL A 4 -0.01 -18.92 8.71
N GLN A 5 -0.69 -19.34 9.78
CA GLN A 5 -2.01 -18.80 10.14
C GLN A 5 -1.96 -17.29 10.41
N THR A 6 -0.90 -16.80 11.05
CA THR A 6 -0.69 -15.36 11.28
C THR A 6 -0.53 -14.59 9.97
N ILE A 7 0.25 -15.12 9.02
CA ILE A 7 0.42 -14.49 7.69
C ILE A 7 -0.90 -14.45 6.93
N VAL A 8 -1.65 -15.55 6.91
CA VAL A 8 -2.96 -15.62 6.24
C VAL A 8 -3.96 -14.67 6.88
N ALA A 9 -4.02 -14.59 8.21
CA ALA A 9 -4.88 -13.66 8.92
C ALA A 9 -4.53 -12.21 8.56
N GLU A 10 -3.23 -11.89 8.44
CA GLU A 10 -2.79 -10.55 8.07
C GLU A 10 -3.13 -10.20 6.61
N TYR A 11 -2.92 -11.14 5.69
CA TYR A 11 -3.36 -10.99 4.31
C TYR A 11 -4.87 -10.71 4.23
N ASN A 12 -5.68 -11.50 4.93
CA ASN A 12 -7.14 -11.34 4.94
C ASN A 12 -7.54 -9.96 5.50
N ARG A 13 -6.88 -9.49 6.56
CA ARG A 13 -7.10 -8.15 7.13
C ARG A 13 -6.81 -7.05 6.11
N ILE A 14 -5.66 -7.15 5.41
CA ILE A 14 -5.27 -6.17 4.38
C ILE A 14 -6.30 -6.19 3.23
N SER A 15 -6.63 -7.37 2.73
CA SER A 15 -7.60 -7.56 1.64
C SER A 15 -8.98 -6.97 2.00
N ALA A 16 -9.51 -7.29 3.18
CA ALA A 16 -10.81 -6.81 3.63
C ALA A 16 -10.83 -5.28 3.80
N SER A 17 -9.83 -4.72 4.51
CA SER A 17 -9.76 -3.27 4.74
C SER A 17 -9.58 -2.47 3.44
N LEU A 18 -8.77 -2.92 2.49
CA LEU A 18 -8.66 -2.26 1.19
C LEU A 18 -9.92 -2.43 0.33
N ALA A 19 -10.64 -3.54 0.48
CA ALA A 19 -11.88 -3.77 -0.25
C ALA A 19 -13.04 -2.90 0.27
N GLU A 20 -13.23 -2.85 1.58
CA GLU A 20 -14.41 -2.28 2.23
C GLU A 20 -14.21 -0.81 2.62
N THR A 21 -13.10 -0.50 3.28
CA THR A 21 -12.81 0.82 3.87
C THR A 21 -11.40 1.31 3.49
N PRO A 22 -11.09 1.46 2.19
CA PRO A 22 -9.74 1.80 1.74
C PRO A 22 -9.21 3.13 2.31
N LYS A 23 -10.09 4.09 2.62
CA LYS A 23 -9.71 5.38 3.22
C LYS A 23 -9.30 5.26 4.69
N ASP A 24 -9.75 4.21 5.37
CA ASP A 24 -9.43 3.94 6.79
C ASP A 24 -8.26 2.98 6.93
N HIS A 25 -7.84 2.34 5.83
CA HIS A 25 -6.65 1.49 5.82
C HIS A 25 -5.42 2.29 6.22
N ARG A 26 -4.57 1.69 7.07
CA ARG A 26 -3.29 2.26 7.48
C ARG A 26 -2.18 1.22 7.29
N PRO A 27 -1.01 1.62 6.75
CA PRO A 27 0.14 0.74 6.71
C PRO A 27 0.57 0.39 8.15
N ARG A 28 1.03 -0.84 8.35
CA ARG A 28 1.61 -1.25 9.63
C ARG A 28 3.09 -0.89 9.65
N PHE A 29 3.39 0.23 10.30
CA PHE A 29 4.74 0.58 10.72
C PHE A 29 4.87 0.33 12.21
N THR A 30 6.09 0.04 12.68
CA THR A 30 6.34 -0.10 14.11
C THR A 30 6.54 1.27 14.71
N ARG A 31 5.74 1.65 15.70
CA ARG A 31 5.91 2.92 16.41
C ARG A 31 7.23 2.91 17.18
N ILE A 32 8.01 3.97 17.03
CA ILE A 32 9.24 4.18 17.82
C ILE A 32 8.94 5.15 18.96
N ASP A 33 8.30 6.28 18.63
CA ASP A 33 7.88 7.30 19.59
C ASP A 33 6.54 7.93 19.16
N ASP A 34 6.17 9.09 19.73
CA ASP A 34 4.91 9.76 19.43
C ASP A 34 4.82 10.33 18.01
N GLN A 35 5.95 10.59 17.37
CA GLN A 35 6.05 11.30 16.10
C GLN A 35 6.62 10.43 14.98
N THR A 36 7.36 9.37 15.31
CA THR A 36 8.12 8.56 14.37
C THR A 36 7.82 7.05 14.43
N PHE A 37 8.02 6.42 13.29
CA PHE A 37 7.79 4.99 13.04
C PHE A 37 8.97 4.39 12.29
N ASP A 38 9.19 3.09 12.52
CA ASP A 38 10.01 2.24 11.69
C ASP A 38 9.15 1.65 10.55
N PRO A 39 9.37 2.10 9.29
CA PRO A 39 8.72 1.47 8.15
C PRO A 39 9.32 0.10 7.82
N PHE A 40 10.46 -0.29 8.41
CA PHE A 40 11.28 -1.40 7.94
C PHE A 40 11.51 -1.30 6.43
N ASP A 41 11.45 -2.44 5.73
CA ASP A 41 11.60 -2.56 4.28
C ASP A 41 10.25 -2.44 3.55
N TRP A 42 9.32 -1.58 4.01
CA TRP A 42 7.98 -1.49 3.42
C TRP A 42 8.01 -1.15 1.93
N ASP A 43 8.83 -0.17 1.53
CA ASP A 43 8.98 0.23 0.15
C ASP A 43 9.55 -0.90 -0.70
N LEU A 44 10.60 -1.55 -0.21
CA LEU A 44 11.28 -2.65 -0.87
C LEU A 44 10.32 -3.83 -1.04
N CYS A 45 9.65 -4.26 0.02
CA CYS A 45 8.69 -5.37 -0.01
C CYS A 45 7.50 -5.07 -0.93
N PHE A 46 6.97 -3.85 -0.92
CA PHE A 46 5.90 -3.45 -1.81
C PHE A 46 6.34 -3.51 -3.28
N LEU A 47 7.49 -2.90 -3.61
CA LEU A 47 8.02 -2.89 -4.97
C LEU A 47 8.39 -4.29 -5.47
N LEU A 48 8.94 -5.14 -4.60
CA LEU A 48 9.15 -6.57 -4.89
C LEU A 48 7.82 -7.28 -5.18
N GLY A 49 6.77 -6.98 -4.39
CA GLY A 49 5.42 -7.49 -4.60
C GLY A 49 4.88 -7.20 -6.00
N THR A 50 5.14 -6.01 -6.54
CA THR A 50 4.68 -5.63 -7.89
C THR A 50 5.31 -6.48 -9.00
N ARG A 51 6.49 -7.06 -8.77
CA ARG A 51 7.21 -7.91 -9.73
C ARG A 51 6.51 -9.26 -9.99
N TYR A 52 5.59 -9.67 -9.12
CA TYR A 52 4.79 -10.88 -9.34
C TYR A 52 3.67 -10.69 -10.38
N ALA A 53 3.33 -9.45 -10.75
CA ALA A 53 2.32 -9.15 -11.78
C ALA A 53 2.76 -7.98 -12.68
N PRO A 54 3.88 -8.10 -13.40
CA PRO A 54 4.55 -6.96 -14.05
C PRO A 54 3.67 -6.27 -15.09
N LYS A 55 2.88 -7.02 -15.87
CA LYS A 55 1.96 -6.45 -16.86
C LYS A 55 0.89 -5.55 -16.24
N LEU A 56 0.42 -5.87 -15.03
CA LEU A 56 -0.58 -5.07 -14.33
C LEU A 56 0.03 -3.81 -13.72
N TRP A 57 1.24 -3.91 -13.16
CA TRP A 57 1.85 -2.82 -12.41
C TRP A 57 2.65 -1.83 -13.25
N GLN A 58 3.29 -2.26 -14.35
CA GLN A 58 4.13 -1.39 -15.18
C GLN A 58 3.49 -0.05 -15.56
N PRO A 59 2.18 0.03 -15.92
CA PRO A 59 1.55 1.29 -16.30
C PRO A 59 1.50 2.36 -15.20
N VAL A 60 1.65 1.99 -13.92
CA VAL A 60 1.50 2.92 -12.77
C VAL A 60 2.76 3.07 -11.93
N LEU A 61 3.76 2.20 -12.09
CA LEU A 61 4.97 2.18 -11.25
C LEU A 61 5.82 3.46 -11.32
N ARG A 62 5.69 4.24 -12.39
CA ARG A 62 6.48 5.48 -12.64
C ARG A 62 5.59 6.67 -12.99
N GLY A 63 4.32 6.63 -12.58
CA GLY A 63 3.32 7.61 -12.98
C GLY A 63 2.43 7.16 -14.12
N HIS A 64 1.20 7.63 -14.08
CA HIS A 64 0.16 7.33 -15.04
C HIS A 64 -0.59 8.62 -15.40
N ALA A 65 -0.95 8.80 -16.67
CA ALA A 65 -1.47 10.08 -17.17
C ALA A 65 -2.74 10.56 -16.44
N VAL A 66 -3.60 9.64 -16.00
CA VAL A 66 -4.89 9.97 -15.35
C VAL A 66 -4.75 10.13 -13.83
N THR A 67 -3.92 9.31 -13.20
CA THR A 67 -3.87 9.20 -11.72
C THR A 67 -2.62 9.86 -11.13
N GLY A 68 -1.72 10.37 -11.97
CA GLY A 68 -0.39 10.78 -11.55
C GLY A 68 0.42 9.59 -11.03
N ASP A 69 1.40 9.88 -10.18
CA ASP A 69 2.29 8.87 -9.60
C ASP A 69 1.82 8.40 -8.23
N ILE A 70 0.82 7.52 -8.25
CA ILE A 70 0.20 6.94 -7.05
C ILE A 70 1.15 6.05 -6.24
N VAL A 71 2.32 5.69 -6.77
CA VAL A 71 3.32 4.87 -6.08
C VAL A 71 4.44 5.74 -5.45
N ALA A 72 4.50 7.04 -5.78
CA ALA A 72 5.54 7.95 -5.30
C ALA A 72 5.69 7.99 -3.77
N PRO A 73 4.61 8.05 -2.96
CA PRO A 73 4.75 8.05 -1.50
C PRO A 73 5.45 6.80 -0.96
N ILE A 74 5.24 5.64 -1.59
CA ILE A 74 5.86 4.38 -1.19
C ILE A 74 7.35 4.40 -1.53
N ARG A 75 7.75 4.92 -2.71
CA ARG A 75 9.18 5.00 -3.09
C ARG A 75 9.95 5.99 -2.21
N LYS A 76 9.33 7.12 -1.87
CA LYS A 76 9.90 8.16 -0.99
C LYS A 76 10.28 7.63 0.40
N LEU A 77 9.58 6.61 0.91
CA LEU A 77 9.95 5.93 2.16
C LEU A 77 11.38 5.37 2.10
N GLY A 78 11.75 4.70 1.01
CA GLY A 78 13.07 4.10 0.83
C GLY A 78 14.19 5.11 0.56
N GLU A 79 13.87 6.22 -0.09
CA GLU A 79 14.85 7.25 -0.48
C GLU A 79 15.39 8.03 0.72
N THR A 80 14.56 8.24 1.75
CA THR A 80 14.88 9.21 2.80
C THR A 80 15.74 8.66 3.94
N LYS A 81 16.03 7.34 3.98
CA LYS A 81 16.84 6.63 5.01
C LYS A 81 16.57 7.07 6.47
N ARG A 82 15.40 7.63 6.73
CA ARG A 82 14.99 8.20 8.02
C ARG A 82 13.78 7.45 8.55
N LYS A 83 13.48 7.64 9.84
CA LYS A 83 12.22 7.16 10.41
C LYS A 83 11.03 7.84 9.72
N ALA A 84 9.98 7.07 9.50
CA ALA A 84 8.74 7.57 8.92
C ALA A 84 8.04 8.46 9.95
N THR A 85 7.51 9.60 9.51
CA THR A 85 6.69 10.49 10.33
C THR A 85 5.22 10.08 10.21
N ARG A 86 4.36 10.68 11.03
CA ARG A 86 2.90 10.58 10.86
C ARG A 86 2.44 11.02 9.45
N GLN A 87 3.10 12.03 8.87
CA GLN A 87 2.80 12.50 7.54
C GLN A 87 3.15 11.45 6.48
N ASP A 88 4.32 10.80 6.58
CA ASP A 88 4.69 9.73 5.65
C ASP A 88 3.70 8.55 5.73
N ALA A 89 3.27 8.18 6.94
CA ALA A 89 2.26 7.13 7.12
C ALA A 89 0.90 7.50 6.50
N ALA A 90 0.50 8.77 6.58
CA ALA A 90 -0.71 9.27 5.95
C ALA A 90 -0.60 9.29 4.40
N GLU A 91 0.52 9.77 3.86
CA GLU A 91 0.80 9.77 2.42
C GLU A 91 0.80 8.34 1.84
N VAL A 92 1.37 7.38 2.56
CA VAL A 92 1.37 5.96 2.17
C VAL A 92 -0.02 5.35 2.27
N ALA A 93 -0.80 5.69 3.30
CA ALA A 93 -2.19 5.24 3.41
C ALA A 93 -3.04 5.75 2.22
N GLU A 94 -2.88 7.01 1.85
CA GLU A 94 -3.56 7.60 0.70
C GLU A 94 -3.11 6.94 -0.61
N ALA A 95 -1.81 6.70 -0.79
CA ALA A 95 -1.27 5.97 -1.93
C ALA A 95 -1.93 4.59 -2.09
N LEU A 96 -2.05 3.82 -1.00
CA LEU A 96 -2.70 2.50 -1.01
C LEU A 96 -4.18 2.59 -1.43
N ALA A 97 -4.92 3.61 -0.97
CA ALA A 97 -6.30 3.83 -1.36
C ALA A 97 -6.44 4.20 -2.85
N ASN A 98 -5.51 5.00 -3.38
CA ASN A 98 -5.47 5.40 -4.79
C ASN A 98 -5.08 4.23 -5.70
N ILE A 99 -4.08 3.44 -5.30
CA ILE A 99 -3.69 2.19 -5.96
C ILE A 99 -4.87 1.22 -6.02
N ARG A 100 -5.57 1.02 -4.90
CA ARG A 100 -6.79 0.21 -4.87
C ARG A 100 -7.83 0.74 -5.86
N THR A 101 -8.05 2.06 -5.89
CA THR A 101 -9.03 2.68 -6.80
C THR A 101 -8.65 2.50 -8.26
N TYR A 102 -7.36 2.56 -8.59
CA TYR A 102 -6.86 2.31 -9.94
C TYR A 102 -7.12 0.87 -10.40
N PHE A 103 -6.79 -0.12 -9.56
CA PHE A 103 -6.97 -1.54 -9.90
C PHE A 103 -8.40 -2.06 -9.71
N MET A 104 -9.22 -1.37 -8.93
CA MET A 104 -10.63 -1.64 -8.74
C MET A 104 -11.48 -0.40 -9.06
N PRO A 105 -11.67 -0.06 -10.34
CA PRO A 105 -12.80 0.79 -10.68
C PRO A 105 -14.07 0.07 -10.22
N LYS A 106 -14.95 0.81 -9.53
CA LYS A 106 -16.25 0.35 -8.95
C LYS A 106 -16.69 -0.93 -9.65
N ARG A 107 -16.87 -2.05 -8.93
CA ARG A 107 -17.60 -3.24 -9.41
C ARG A 107 -18.75 -2.72 -10.27
N ALA A 108 -18.54 -2.69 -11.59
CA ALA A 108 -19.50 -2.09 -12.49
C ALA A 108 -20.64 -3.06 -12.39
N LYS A 109 -21.74 -2.61 -11.77
CA LYS A 109 -23.01 -3.31 -11.57
C LYS A 109 -23.09 -4.49 -12.56
N GLN A 110 -22.60 -5.67 -12.16
CA GLN A 110 -22.97 -6.89 -12.84
C GLN A 110 -24.41 -7.08 -12.41
N LYS A 111 -25.30 -6.39 -13.13
CA LYS A 111 -26.68 -6.79 -13.25
C LYS A 111 -26.60 -8.16 -13.92
N PHE A 112 -26.70 -9.20 -13.10
CA PHE A 112 -27.28 -10.44 -13.57
C PHE A 112 -28.75 -10.18 -13.91
#